data_AF-A0A536CT17-F1
#
_entry.id   AF-A0A536CT17-F1
#
_cell.length_a   1.000
_cell.length_b   1.000
_cell.length_c   1.000
_cell.angle_alpha   90.00
_cell.angle_beta   90.00
_cell.angle_gamma   90.00
#
_symmetry.space_group_name_H-M   'P 1'
#
loop_
_entity.id
_entity.type
_entity.pdbx_description
1 polymer ?
#
loop_
_entity_poly.entity_id
_entity_poly.type
_entity_poly.pdbx_seq_one_letter_code
_entity_poly.pdbx_strand_id
1 'polypeptide(L)'
;MTTLKGAGSKGALPLSHPTEVDAKRRWLEEVYGPAITRRPERKRRFSTLSDELVEPLYTADDLAGFDPARDLGFPGEFPYTRGVQASMYRGRL
;
A
#
# COMPACT_ATOMS: atom_id res chain seq x y z
N MET A 1 30.23 44.20 -15.32
CA MET A 1 30.16 43.15 -16.35
C MET A 1 30.20 41.82 -15.62
N THR A 2 29.20 40.94 -15.57
CA THR A 2 27.98 40.81 -16.34
C THR A 2 27.00 39.95 -15.52
N THR A 3 25.76 40.39 -15.51
CA THR A 3 24.55 39.76 -14.97
C THR A 3 24.22 38.43 -15.65
N LEU A 4 23.81 37.41 -14.89
CA LEU A 4 22.90 36.33 -15.31
C LEU A 4 21.92 36.10 -14.15
N LYS A 5 20.79 36.79 -14.13
CA LYS A 5 19.50 36.43 -14.77
C LYS A 5 18.86 35.22 -14.06
N GLY A 6 17.76 35.52 -13.38
CA GLY A 6 16.99 34.54 -12.63
C GLY A 6 16.36 33.46 -13.49
N ALA A 7 16.06 32.35 -12.83
CA ALA A 7 15.04 31.40 -13.22
C ALA A 7 13.98 31.41 -12.12
N GLY A 8 12.99 32.28 -12.29
CA GLY A 8 11.67 32.05 -11.71
C GLY A 8 10.93 30.98 -12.51
N SER A 9 9.87 30.47 -11.88
CA SER A 9 8.94 29.43 -12.33
C SER A 9 9.43 28.01 -12.04
N LYS A 10 8.66 27.15 -11.38
CA LYS A 10 7.20 27.04 -11.41
C LYS A 10 6.66 26.74 -10.03
N GLY A 11 5.52 27.35 -9.69
CA GLY A 11 4.76 27.00 -8.51
C GLY A 11 4.52 25.51 -8.47
N ALA A 12 4.76 24.90 -7.30
CA ALA A 12 4.22 23.59 -7.00
C ALA A 12 2.71 23.68 -7.21
N LEU A 13 2.21 22.99 -8.23
CA LEU A 13 0.78 22.79 -8.43
C LEU A 13 0.20 22.30 -7.10
N PRO A 14 -0.94 22.83 -6.62
CA PRO A 14 -1.63 22.21 -5.49
C PRO A 14 -2.10 20.85 -5.96
N LEU A 15 -1.35 19.80 -5.62
CA LEU A 15 -1.68 18.41 -5.93
C LEU A 15 -2.84 17.97 -5.02
N SER A 16 -4.06 18.39 -5.34
CA SER A 16 -5.24 17.74 -4.77
C SER A 16 -5.51 16.44 -5.54
N HIS A 17 -4.57 15.49 -5.47
CA HIS A 17 -4.90 14.10 -5.73
C HIS A 17 -5.65 13.59 -4.50
N PRO A 18 -6.77 12.87 -4.66
CA PRO A 18 -7.39 12.21 -3.53
C PRO A 18 -6.32 11.35 -2.86
N THR A 19 -6.32 11.35 -1.53
CA THR A 19 -5.49 10.40 -0.79
C THR A 19 -5.94 8.99 -1.18
N GLU A 20 -5.04 8.02 -1.07
CA GLU A 20 -5.40 6.64 -1.41
C GLU A 20 -6.59 6.17 -0.54
N VAL A 21 -6.71 6.66 0.71
CA VAL A 21 -7.83 6.38 1.62
C VAL A 21 -9.16 6.79 0.99
N ASP A 22 -9.21 8.01 0.47
CA ASP A 22 -10.40 8.56 -0.17
C ASP A 22 -10.74 7.77 -1.43
N ALA A 23 -9.73 7.33 -2.17
CA ALA A 23 -9.90 6.51 -3.38
C ALA A 23 -10.45 5.11 -3.06
N LYS A 24 -9.91 4.42 -2.05
CA LYS A 24 -10.40 3.11 -1.58
C LYS A 24 -11.83 3.22 -1.08
N ARG A 25 -12.14 4.23 -0.25
CA ARG A 25 -13.49 4.47 0.26
C ARG A 25 -14.49 4.71 -0.86
N ARG A 26 -14.18 5.63 -1.79
CA ARG A 26 -15.01 5.91 -2.95
C ARG A 26 -15.28 4.64 -3.75
N TRP A 27 -14.26 3.83 -3.99
CA TRP A 27 -14.41 2.57 -4.71
C TRP A 27 -15.31 1.56 -3.97
N LEU A 28 -15.16 1.43 -2.65
CA LEU A 28 -16.01 0.57 -1.82
C LEU A 28 -17.49 0.95 -1.93
N GLU A 29 -17.79 2.25 -1.85
CA GLU A 29 -19.15 2.78 -1.82
C GLU A 29 -19.80 2.84 -3.20
N GLU A 30 -19.08 3.35 -4.20
CA GLU A 30 -19.67 3.68 -5.51
C GLU A 30 -19.55 2.54 -6.53
N VAL A 31 -18.60 1.63 -6.36
CA VAL A 31 -18.30 0.58 -7.36
C VAL A 31 -18.56 -0.80 -6.78
N TYR A 32 -17.90 -1.14 -5.67
CA TYR A 32 -17.94 -2.48 -5.10
C TYR A 32 -19.31 -2.79 -4.46
N GLY A 33 -19.82 -1.91 -3.60
CA GLY A 33 -21.13 -2.07 -2.92
C GLY A 33 -22.30 -2.34 -3.88
N PRO A 34 -22.49 -1.54 -4.94
CA PRO A 34 -23.52 -1.79 -5.95
C PRO A 34 -23.30 -3.10 -6.71
N ALA A 35 -22.05 -3.47 -7.00
CA ALA A 35 -21.73 -4.71 -7.69
C ALA A 35 -22.15 -5.95 -6.87
N ILE A 36 -21.82 -5.98 -5.57
CA ILE A 36 -22.17 -7.11 -4.69
C ILE A 36 -23.65 -7.13 -4.31
N THR A 37 -24.35 -5.99 -4.34
CA THR A 37 -25.80 -5.94 -4.19
C THR A 37 -26.49 -6.58 -5.40
N ARG A 38 -26.02 -6.26 -6.61
CA ARG A 38 -26.57 -6.84 -7.85
C ARG A 38 -26.24 -8.34 -7.97
N ARG A 39 -25.06 -8.75 -7.55
CA ARG A 39 -24.60 -10.15 -7.58
C ARG A 39 -23.86 -10.46 -6.28
N PRO A 40 -24.56 -11.05 -5.30
CA PRO A 40 -23.97 -11.37 -4.00
C PRO A 40 -22.73 -12.24 -4.12
N GLU A 41 -21.79 -12.02 -3.21
CA GLU A 41 -20.60 -12.83 -3.10
C GLU A 41 -20.92 -14.26 -2.66
N ARG A 42 -19.97 -15.18 -2.92
CA ARG A 42 -20.15 -16.61 -2.63
C ARG A 42 -20.31 -16.93 -1.15
N LYS A 43 -19.76 -16.09 -0.27
CA LYS A 43 -19.80 -16.27 1.18
C LYS A 43 -20.30 -14.98 1.82
N ARG A 44 -20.98 -15.12 2.96
CA ARG A 44 -21.39 -13.97 3.77
C ARG A 44 -20.24 -13.35 4.57
N ARG A 45 -19.20 -14.14 4.86
CA ARG A 45 -18.01 -13.75 5.62
C ARG A 45 -16.79 -14.41 4.99
N PHE A 46 -15.77 -13.62 4.72
CA PHE A 46 -14.44 -14.09 4.34
C PHE A 46 -13.53 -13.92 5.55
N SER A 47 -13.02 -15.03 6.07
CA SER A 47 -12.03 -15.02 7.14
C SER A 47 -10.97 -16.09 6.92
N THR A 48 -9.83 -15.89 7.58
CA THR A 48 -8.75 -16.88 7.64
C THR A 48 -9.10 -18.01 8.61
N LEU A 49 -8.25 -19.03 8.69
CA LEU A 49 -8.42 -20.13 9.67
C LEU A 49 -8.35 -19.64 11.13
N SER A 50 -7.70 -18.50 11.37
CA SER A 50 -7.62 -17.85 12.69
C SER A 50 -8.76 -16.85 12.93
N ASP A 51 -9.78 -16.85 12.08
CA ASP A 51 -10.96 -15.98 12.11
C ASP A 51 -10.76 -14.48 11.84
N GLU A 52 -9.58 -14.10 11.32
CA GLU A 52 -9.32 -12.74 10.86
C GLU A 52 -10.12 -12.42 9.60
N LEU A 53 -10.81 -11.27 9.59
CA LEU A 53 -11.60 -10.82 8.45
C LEU A 53 -10.71 -10.46 7.25
N VAL A 54 -11.12 -10.89 6.07
CA VAL A 54 -10.43 -10.58 4.81
C VAL A 54 -11.23 -9.52 4.06
N GLU A 55 -10.62 -8.36 3.85
CA GLU A 55 -11.20 -7.27 3.07
C GLU A 55 -11.17 -7.56 1.57
N PRO A 56 -12.10 -6.98 0.79
CA PRO A 56 -12.15 -7.17 -0.66
C PRO A 56 -10.96 -6.55 -1.41
N LEU A 57 -10.25 -5.59 -0.81
CA LEU A 57 -9.07 -4.95 -1.39
C LEU A 57 -8.16 -4.39 -0.30
N TYR A 58 -6.87 -4.68 -0.39
CA TYR A 58 -5.82 -4.04 0.40
C TYR A 58 -4.97 -3.11 -0.48
N THR A 59 -4.56 -1.98 0.07
CA THR A 59 -3.93 -0.82 -0.59
C THR A 59 -2.79 -0.28 0.28
N ALA A 60 -2.07 0.76 -0.17
CA ALA A 60 -1.01 1.34 0.64
C ALA A 60 -1.53 2.00 1.93
N ASP A 61 -2.79 2.45 1.98
CA ASP A 61 -3.36 3.00 3.23
C ASP A 61 -3.57 1.95 4.30
N ASP A 62 -3.76 0.69 3.91
CA ASP A 62 -3.88 -0.42 4.86
C ASP A 62 -2.52 -0.72 5.53
N LEU A 63 -1.46 -0.10 5.03
CA LEU A 63 -0.13 -0.05 5.63
C LEU A 63 0.11 1.28 6.36
N ALA A 64 -0.93 1.98 6.83
CA ALA A 64 -0.76 3.22 7.58
C ALA A 64 0.19 3.04 8.78
N GLY A 65 1.26 3.85 8.82
CA GLY A 65 2.29 3.78 9.87
C GLY A 65 3.35 2.69 9.68
N PHE A 66 3.22 1.87 8.64
CA PHE A 66 4.24 0.91 8.22
C PHE A 66 5.40 1.65 7.54
N ASP A 67 6.61 1.38 8.03
CA ASP A 67 7.85 1.81 7.40
C ASP A 67 8.55 0.58 6.83
N PRO A 68 8.61 0.41 5.49
CA PRO A 68 9.26 -0.75 4.88
C PRO A 68 10.73 -0.93 5.28
N ALA A 69 11.46 0.14 5.56
CA ALA A 69 12.86 0.05 5.97
C ALA A 69 12.98 -0.47 7.41
N ARG A 70 12.11 0.01 8.32
CA ARG A 70 12.10 -0.37 9.74
C ARG A 70 11.42 -1.72 10.01
N ASP A 71 10.24 -1.93 9.46
CA ASP A 71 9.32 -3.03 9.86
C ASP A 71 9.53 -4.29 9.00
N LEU A 72 9.96 -4.12 7.74
CA LEU A 72 10.20 -5.22 6.82
C LEU A 72 11.69 -5.56 6.68
N GLY A 73 12.56 -4.55 6.61
CA GLY A 73 14.03 -4.68 6.61
C GLY A 73 14.62 -5.53 5.47
N PHE A 74 15.94 -5.73 5.42
CA PHE A 74 16.56 -6.60 4.40
C PHE A 74 16.80 -8.03 4.94
N PRO A 75 16.81 -9.08 4.09
CA PRO A 75 17.14 -10.43 4.53
C PRO A 75 18.54 -10.46 5.17
N GLY A 76 18.70 -11.21 6.27
CA GLY A 76 19.97 -11.25 7.01
C GLY A 76 20.19 -10.12 8.00
N GLU A 77 19.24 -9.17 8.10
CA GLU A 77 19.29 -8.04 9.03
C GLU A 77 18.01 -7.96 9.86
N PHE A 78 18.10 -7.41 11.08
CA PHE A 78 16.93 -7.14 11.92
C PHE A 78 15.92 -6.25 11.16
N PRO A 79 14.59 -6.49 11.24
CA PRO A 79 13.86 -7.43 12.12
C PRO A 79 13.75 -8.87 11.59
N TYR A 80 14.51 -9.24 10.56
CA TYR A 80 14.52 -10.57 9.95
C TYR A 80 13.17 -11.01 9.38
N THR A 81 12.24 -10.08 9.14
CA THR A 81 10.91 -10.36 8.56
C THR A 81 11.04 -11.03 7.19
N ARG A 82 12.06 -10.68 6.40
CA ARG A 82 12.38 -11.32 5.11
C ARG A 82 13.28 -12.57 5.21
N GLY A 83 13.67 -12.97 6.42
CA GLY A 83 14.47 -14.15 6.71
C GLY A 83 15.84 -13.85 7.35
N VAL A 84 16.36 -14.86 8.05
CA VAL A 84 17.58 -14.76 8.89
C VAL A 84 18.88 -14.78 8.07
N GLN A 85 18.88 -15.35 6.86
CA GLN A 85 20.08 -15.47 6.03
C GLN A 85 20.00 -14.52 4.83
N ALA A 86 21.07 -13.76 4.56
CA ALA A 86 21.11 -12.81 3.45
C ALA A 86 20.84 -13.46 2.07
N SER A 87 21.32 -14.69 1.86
CA SER A 87 21.16 -15.43 0.60
C SER A 87 19.96 -16.40 0.60
N MET A 88 19.27 -16.57 1.74
CA MET A 88 18.20 -17.56 1.93
C MET A 88 18.59 -18.93 1.34
N TYR A 89 17.68 -19.58 0.62
CA TYR A 89 17.89 -20.92 0.06
C TYR A 89 18.81 -20.96 -1.17
N ARG A 90 19.45 -19.85 -1.57
CA ARG A 90 20.32 -19.83 -2.77
C ARG A 90 21.75 -20.33 -2.51
N GLY A 91 22.17 -20.41 -1.24
CA GLY A 91 23.55 -20.74 -0.88
C GLY A 91 23.84 -22.22 -0.63
N ARG A 92 22.82 -23.07 -0.62
CA ARG A 92 22.97 -24.50 -0.28
C ARG A 92 22.32 -25.36 -1.37
N LEU A 93 23.17 -26.08 -2.10
CA LEU A 93 22.82 -27.20 -2.99
C LEU A 93 23.30 -28.50 -2.35
#